data_AF-A0A925LY22-F1
#
_entry.id   AF-A0A925LY22-F1
#
_cell.length_a   1.000
_cell.length_b   1.000
_cell.length_c   1.000
_cell.angle_alpha   90.00
_cell.angle_beta   90.00
_cell.angle_gamma   90.00
#
_symmetry.space_group_name_H-M   'P 1'
#
loop_
_entity.id
_entity.type
_entity.pdbx_description
1 polymer ?
#
loop_
_entity_poly.entity_id
_entity_poly.type
_entity_poly.pdbx_seq_one_letter_code
_entity_poly.pdbx_strand_id
1 'polypeptide(L)'
;MSAQFVIGIDLGTTNSVMAYIALNEEQPQVQLLPIPQLVAANTIESRPMLPSFLYQCTNDEFAARSFALPWNEDATFMTGHGARSLSAEFPDRTIGAAKSWLGHSKIDRHQPILPWQAPDKVSKISPVTASQRYLEHLVAAWQQMFPDAAFAEQNVVLTVPASFDASARELTREAALAAGLPDNFVLLEEPQAATYAWLNAVGDRWRKMLKVGDRMLVCDIGGGTTDLTLVEVAEENGELTLQRAAVGNHLLVGGDNMDLALAHHVAQMFEGKGLTLDPWQSVSLWHSCRNAKESLLSESGPDEHTISVPGRSSRLIGGLVSVHVERAQATNLLLNGFFPDAQLSERPARARASGFREIGLPYEADTGITRHLAAFLNQSLAGNNLTHVLFNGGVFKASALRSRLLHQLQSWFPQSPPKVVEGSDDLDFSVARGACFYGWTKLRGGVRIRGGTARSYYVGIETAGLAVPGAGRPLKALCVVPNGMEEGTEVDVP
;
A
#
# COMPACT_ATOMS: atom_id res chain seq x y z
N MET A 1 -6.37 -0.70 32.21
CA MET A 1 -5.31 0.21 32.73
C MET A 1 -5.14 1.39 31.78
N SER A 2 -4.37 2.44 32.12
CA SER A 2 -4.04 3.49 31.14
C SER A 2 -3.04 2.94 30.12
N ALA A 3 -3.23 3.24 28.84
CA ALA A 3 -2.30 2.87 27.78
C ALA A 3 -0.86 3.30 28.12
N GLN A 4 0.10 2.41 27.89
CA GLN A 4 1.53 2.67 28.10
C GLN A 4 2.21 3.12 26.81
N PHE A 5 1.65 2.74 25.66
CA PHE A 5 2.21 3.01 24.34
C PHE A 5 1.18 3.60 23.39
N VAL A 6 1.69 4.33 22.41
CA VAL A 6 1.01 4.54 21.12
C VAL A 6 1.66 3.59 20.12
N ILE A 7 0.85 2.89 19.35
CA ILE A 7 1.28 1.94 18.32
C ILE A 7 0.77 2.45 16.96
N GLY A 8 1.67 2.56 16.00
CA GLY A 8 1.35 2.81 14.60
C GLY A 8 1.58 1.56 13.76
N ILE A 9 0.58 1.12 13.00
CA ILE A 9 0.66 -0.04 12.11
C ILE A 9 0.48 0.43 10.68
N ASP A 10 1.49 0.19 9.85
CA ASP A 10 1.34 0.17 8.41
C ASP A 10 0.99 -1.25 7.94
N LEU A 11 -0.24 -1.46 7.48
CA LEU A 11 -0.65 -2.73 6.88
C LEU A 11 -0.48 -2.63 5.37
N GLY A 12 0.72 -2.69 4.82
CA GLY A 12 0.93 -2.48 3.39
C GLY A 12 0.55 -3.68 2.52
N THR A 13 0.38 -3.44 1.21
CA THR A 13 0.10 -4.50 0.21
C THR A 13 1.21 -5.55 0.14
N THR A 14 2.47 -5.13 0.30
CA THR A 14 3.66 -5.99 0.17
C THR A 14 4.34 -6.24 1.50
N ASN A 15 4.45 -5.22 2.36
CA ASN A 15 5.08 -5.32 3.67
C ASN A 15 4.20 -4.60 4.69
N SER A 16 4.19 -5.11 5.91
CA SER A 16 3.59 -4.47 7.07
C SER A 16 4.66 -4.11 8.09
N VAL A 17 4.46 -3.00 8.79
CA VAL A 17 5.40 -2.45 9.78
C VAL A 17 4.63 -2.04 11.02
N MET A 18 5.18 -2.31 12.20
CA MET A 18 4.68 -1.77 13.46
C MET A 18 5.74 -0.87 14.09
N ALA A 19 5.33 0.33 14.47
CA ALA A 19 6.12 1.28 15.24
C ALA A 19 5.41 1.60 16.57
N TYR A 20 6.16 2.06 17.56
CA TYR A 20 5.60 2.44 18.85
C TYR A 20 6.35 3.62 19.48
N ILE A 21 5.67 4.36 20.35
CA ILE A 21 6.21 5.39 21.23
C ILE A 21 5.75 5.08 22.66
N ALA A 22 6.69 5.09 23.62
CA ALA A 22 6.36 4.99 25.04
C ALA A 22 5.77 6.32 25.55
N LEU A 23 4.65 6.25 26.28
CA LEU A 23 3.93 7.45 26.73
C LEU A 23 4.54 8.10 27.98
N ASN A 24 5.49 7.45 28.64
CA ASN A 24 6.23 7.98 29.78
C ASN A 24 7.34 8.97 29.39
N GLU A 25 7.66 9.09 28.10
CA GLU A 25 8.66 10.04 27.60
C GLU A 25 8.04 11.40 27.24
N GLU A 26 8.78 12.49 27.50
CA GLU A 26 8.37 13.86 27.14
C GLU A 26 8.48 14.14 25.64
N GLN A 27 9.43 13.50 24.96
CA GLN A 27 9.64 13.64 23.53
C GLN A 27 9.26 12.34 22.80
N PRO A 28 8.70 12.44 21.59
CA PRO A 28 8.28 11.26 20.84
C PRO A 28 9.49 10.53 20.25
N GLN A 29 9.92 9.45 20.90
CA GLN A 29 10.90 8.52 20.34
C GLN A 29 10.18 7.36 19.64
N VAL A 30 10.10 7.45 18.32
CA VAL A 30 9.48 6.40 17.51
C VAL A 30 10.44 5.24 17.33
N GLN A 31 10.05 4.07 17.85
CA GLN A 31 10.79 2.82 17.72
C GLN A 31 10.06 1.86 16.76
N LEU A 32 10.80 1.01 16.05
CA LEU A 32 10.22 -0.06 15.24
C LEU A 32 10.15 -1.33 16.07
N LEU A 33 9.03 -2.06 15.98
CA LEU A 33 8.91 -3.40 16.54
C LEU A 33 9.80 -4.35 15.72
N PRO A 34 10.78 -5.04 16.34
CA PRO A 34 11.41 -6.19 15.71
C PRO A 34 10.38 -7.33 15.65
N ILE A 35 10.05 -7.80 14.45
CA ILE A 35 9.00 -8.81 14.24
C ILE A 35 9.66 -10.17 13.99
N PRO A 36 9.61 -11.11 14.96
CA PRO A 36 10.10 -12.46 14.76
C PRO A 36 9.28 -13.14 13.66
N GLN A 37 9.96 -13.77 12.72
CA GLN A 37 9.32 -14.48 11.61
C GLN A 37 10.26 -15.56 11.07
N LEU A 38 9.67 -16.59 10.50
CA LEU A 38 10.45 -17.62 9.81
C LEU A 38 11.08 -17.01 8.56
N VAL A 39 12.39 -17.22 8.40
CA VAL A 39 13.14 -16.83 7.19
C VAL A 39 13.58 -18.03 6.36
N ALA A 40 13.65 -19.20 7.00
CA ALA A 40 13.85 -20.51 6.42
C ALA A 40 13.17 -21.54 7.34
N ALA A 41 13.10 -22.81 6.92
CA ALA A 41 12.55 -23.88 7.74
C ALA A 41 13.26 -23.94 9.10
N ASN A 42 12.49 -23.85 10.18
CA ASN A 42 12.97 -23.83 11.57
C ASN A 42 13.93 -22.68 11.95
N THR A 43 14.06 -21.65 11.12
CA THR A 43 14.93 -20.50 11.39
C THR A 43 14.10 -19.24 11.57
N ILE A 44 14.09 -18.69 12.79
CA ILE A 44 13.38 -17.47 13.14
C ILE A 44 14.38 -16.33 13.26
N GLU A 45 14.10 -15.21 12.58
CA GLU A 45 14.81 -13.95 12.74
C GLU A 45 13.83 -12.82 13.02
N SER A 46 14.25 -11.85 13.82
CA SER A 46 13.51 -10.61 14.00
C SER A 46 13.88 -9.59 12.93
N ARG A 47 12.88 -9.10 12.19
CA ARG A 47 13.07 -8.09 11.14
C ARG A 47 12.14 -6.90 11.36
N PRO A 48 12.50 -5.68 10.91
CA PRO A 48 11.67 -4.49 11.10
C PRO A 48 10.42 -4.46 10.22
N MET A 49 10.30 -5.38 9.26
CA MET A 49 9.15 -5.51 8.37
C MET A 49 8.66 -6.96 8.35
N LEU A 50 7.35 -7.13 8.27
CA LEU A 50 6.70 -8.40 7.98
C LEU A 50 6.17 -8.36 6.55
N PRO A 51 6.72 -9.13 5.59
CA PRO A 51 6.10 -9.27 4.28
C PRO A 51 4.63 -9.72 4.41
N SER A 52 3.72 -9.00 3.75
CA SER A 52 2.27 -9.26 3.73
C SER A 52 1.94 -10.43 2.79
N PHE A 53 2.59 -11.57 3.06
CA PHE A 53 2.46 -12.83 2.34
C PHE A 53 2.00 -13.91 3.31
N LEU A 54 1.10 -14.79 2.86
CA LEU A 54 0.64 -15.96 3.61
C LEU A 54 0.85 -17.21 2.77
N TYR A 55 1.57 -18.19 3.30
CA TYR A 55 1.74 -19.52 2.70
C TYR A 55 0.85 -20.52 3.42
N GLN A 56 0.08 -21.30 2.66
CA GLN A 56 -0.78 -22.35 3.18
C GLN A 56 -0.08 -23.70 3.16
N CYS A 57 0.15 -24.23 4.36
CA CYS A 57 0.90 -25.46 4.56
C CYS A 57 0.18 -26.67 3.94
N THR A 58 0.97 -27.62 3.47
CA THR A 58 0.50 -28.98 3.18
C THR A 58 0.26 -29.74 4.49
N ASN A 59 -0.48 -30.85 4.41
CA ASN A 59 -0.69 -31.72 5.56
C ASN A 59 0.63 -32.31 6.09
N ASP A 60 1.58 -32.61 5.20
CA ASP A 60 2.88 -33.18 5.56
C ASP A 60 3.76 -32.13 6.27
N GLU A 61 3.79 -30.90 5.78
CA GLU A 61 4.52 -29.79 6.44
C GLU A 61 3.90 -29.43 7.80
N PHE A 62 2.57 -29.46 7.89
CA PHE A 62 1.87 -29.27 9.15
C PHE A 62 2.23 -30.36 10.17
N ALA A 63 2.20 -31.63 9.76
CA ALA A 63 2.58 -32.76 10.61
C ALA A 63 4.05 -32.69 11.07
N ALA A 64 4.93 -32.16 10.23
CA ALA A 64 6.34 -31.94 10.55
C ALA A 64 6.60 -30.72 11.43
N ARG A 65 5.59 -29.87 11.69
CA ARG A 65 5.71 -28.61 12.43
C ARG A 65 6.79 -27.67 11.86
N SER A 66 7.02 -27.73 10.55
CA SER A 66 8.09 -27.00 9.86
C SER A 66 7.98 -25.47 9.93
N PHE A 67 6.81 -24.97 10.34
CA PHE A 67 6.48 -23.54 10.36
C PHE A 67 6.00 -23.04 11.73
N ALA A 68 6.35 -23.75 12.80
CA ALA A 68 6.03 -23.33 14.16
C ALA A 68 6.68 -21.98 14.52
N LEU A 69 5.92 -21.11 15.16
CA LEU A 69 6.40 -19.90 15.85
C LEU A 69 6.17 -20.05 17.36
N PRO A 70 6.86 -19.28 18.23
CA PRO A 70 6.74 -19.42 19.69
C PRO A 70 5.32 -19.28 20.23
N TRP A 71 4.43 -18.60 19.51
CA TRP A 71 3.03 -18.38 19.86
C TRP A 71 2.05 -19.25 19.05
N ASN A 72 2.54 -20.07 18.13
CA ASN A 72 1.71 -20.94 17.29
C ASN A 72 2.50 -22.18 16.82
N GLU A 73 2.50 -23.23 17.64
CA GLU A 73 3.21 -24.49 17.33
C GLU A 73 2.50 -25.36 16.29
N ASP A 74 1.17 -25.30 16.25
CA ASP A 74 0.33 -26.06 15.31
C ASP A 74 -0.17 -25.13 14.19
N ALA A 75 0.77 -24.41 13.57
CA ALA A 75 0.46 -23.44 12.52
C ALA A 75 0.09 -24.13 11.20
N THR A 76 -1.14 -23.91 10.72
CA THR A 76 -1.61 -24.39 9.41
C THR A 76 -1.25 -23.44 8.25
N PHE A 77 -0.59 -22.34 8.56
CA PHE A 77 -0.13 -21.33 7.61
C PHE A 77 1.10 -20.62 8.17
N MET A 78 1.85 -19.97 7.29
CA MET A 78 2.98 -19.11 7.65
C MET A 78 2.78 -17.72 7.06
N THR A 79 3.13 -16.68 7.81
CA THR A 79 3.15 -15.28 7.35
C THR A 79 4.58 -14.72 7.36
N GLY A 80 4.84 -13.70 6.55
CA GLY A 80 6.13 -12.99 6.57
C GLY A 80 7.15 -13.50 5.56
N HIS A 81 8.43 -13.39 5.91
CA HIS A 81 9.55 -13.63 4.99
C HIS A 81 9.55 -15.04 4.40
N GLY A 82 9.36 -16.08 5.22
CA GLY A 82 9.31 -17.46 4.74
C GLY A 82 8.19 -17.66 3.71
N ALA A 83 7.01 -17.08 3.94
CA ALA A 83 5.90 -17.14 2.99
C ALA A 83 6.24 -16.43 1.66
N ARG A 84 6.90 -15.27 1.74
CA ARG A 84 7.40 -14.56 0.55
C ARG A 84 8.47 -15.37 -0.19
N SER A 85 9.40 -16.02 0.51
CA SER A 85 10.47 -16.81 -0.11
C SER A 85 9.95 -18.03 -0.86
N LEU A 86 8.86 -18.64 -0.38
CA LEU A 86 8.19 -19.76 -1.03
C LEU A 86 7.29 -19.35 -2.21
N SER A 87 7.01 -18.06 -2.41
CA SER A 87 6.00 -17.62 -3.38
C SER A 87 6.36 -17.98 -4.84
N ALA A 88 7.65 -18.01 -5.18
CA ALA A 88 8.11 -18.37 -6.52
C ALA A 88 8.01 -19.88 -6.78
N GLU A 89 8.19 -20.70 -5.75
CA GLU A 89 8.16 -22.17 -5.87
C GLU A 89 6.74 -22.72 -5.70
N PHE A 90 5.95 -22.13 -4.81
CA PHE A 90 4.59 -22.57 -4.48
C PHE A 90 3.57 -21.42 -4.60
N PRO A 91 3.40 -20.83 -5.80
CA PRO A 91 2.51 -19.70 -6.00
C PRO A 91 1.03 -20.04 -5.77
N ASP A 92 0.62 -21.28 -6.04
CA ASP A 92 -0.75 -21.77 -5.85
C ASP A 92 -1.14 -21.92 -4.37
N ARG A 93 -0.17 -21.84 -3.46
CA ARG A 93 -0.35 -21.89 -2.00
C ARG A 93 0.00 -20.58 -1.31
N THR A 94 0.41 -19.57 -2.07
CA THR A 94 0.89 -18.30 -1.51
C THR A 94 -0.06 -17.17 -1.85
N ILE A 95 -0.50 -16.47 -0.82
CA ILE A 95 -1.35 -15.28 -0.92
C ILE A 95 -0.46 -14.06 -0.78
N GLY A 96 -0.53 -13.17 -1.76
CA GLY A 96 0.01 -11.82 -1.70
C GLY A 96 -1.07 -10.80 -2.08
N ALA A 97 -0.75 -9.52 -1.92
CA ALA A 97 -1.61 -8.40 -2.33
C ALA A 97 -3.05 -8.45 -1.79
N ALA A 98 -3.28 -9.08 -0.62
CA ALA A 98 -4.60 -9.19 -0.01
C ALA A 98 -5.29 -7.82 0.19
N LYS A 99 -4.50 -6.78 0.46
CA LYS A 99 -4.97 -5.40 0.58
C LYS A 99 -5.55 -4.84 -0.73
N SER A 100 -4.92 -5.12 -1.87
CA SER A 100 -5.48 -4.74 -3.18
C SER A 100 -6.82 -5.44 -3.44
N TRP A 101 -6.96 -6.70 -3.00
CA TRP A 101 -8.22 -7.42 -3.08
C TRP A 101 -9.29 -6.85 -2.13
N LEU A 102 -8.91 -6.37 -0.95
CA LEU A 102 -9.84 -5.65 -0.06
C LEU A 102 -10.43 -4.40 -0.69
N GLY A 103 -9.67 -3.70 -1.54
CA GLY A 103 -10.13 -2.54 -2.32
C GLY A 103 -11.00 -2.90 -3.53
N HIS A 104 -11.13 -4.19 -3.88
CA HIS A 104 -11.88 -4.60 -5.07
C HIS A 104 -13.39 -4.68 -4.82
N SER A 105 -14.10 -3.59 -5.04
CA SER A 105 -15.54 -3.47 -4.75
C SER A 105 -16.51 -4.32 -5.60
N LYS A 106 -16.04 -5.01 -6.65
CA LYS A 106 -16.91 -5.81 -7.55
C LYS A 106 -16.96 -7.31 -7.18
N ILE A 107 -16.26 -7.70 -6.12
CA ILE A 107 -16.25 -9.06 -5.60
C ILE A 107 -16.72 -9.06 -4.15
N ASP A 108 -17.21 -10.21 -3.70
CA ASP A 108 -17.40 -10.44 -2.28
C ASP A 108 -16.03 -10.76 -1.63
N ARG A 109 -15.56 -9.85 -0.79
CA ARG A 109 -14.26 -9.91 -0.12
C ARG A 109 -14.27 -10.81 1.13
N HIS A 110 -15.42 -11.38 1.49
CA HIS A 110 -15.53 -12.43 2.50
C HIS A 110 -15.42 -13.84 1.91
N GLN A 111 -15.52 -13.99 0.58
CA GLN A 111 -15.39 -15.31 -0.05
C GLN A 111 -13.96 -15.83 -0.06
N PRO A 112 -13.75 -17.15 0.09
CA PRO A 112 -12.44 -17.77 0.02
C PRO A 112 -11.93 -17.84 -1.42
N ILE A 113 -11.40 -16.72 -1.91
CA ILE A 113 -10.91 -16.59 -3.30
C ILE A 113 -9.38 -16.62 -3.43
N LEU A 114 -8.65 -16.55 -2.31
CA LEU A 114 -7.18 -16.50 -2.29
C LEU A 114 -6.60 -17.81 -1.73
N PRO A 115 -5.51 -18.38 -2.30
CA PRO A 115 -4.74 -17.86 -3.42
C PRO A 115 -5.53 -17.88 -4.74
N TRP A 116 -5.38 -16.80 -5.50
CA TRP A 116 -6.11 -16.62 -6.75
C TRP A 116 -5.71 -17.71 -7.76
N GLN A 117 -6.67 -18.29 -8.46
CA GLN A 117 -6.45 -19.40 -9.42
C GLN A 117 -5.80 -20.67 -8.83
N ALA A 118 -5.75 -20.81 -7.50
CA ALA A 118 -5.29 -22.06 -6.90
C ALA A 118 -6.22 -23.23 -7.27
N PRO A 119 -5.67 -24.45 -7.50
CA PRO A 119 -6.46 -25.66 -7.72
C PRO A 119 -7.44 -25.94 -6.57
N ASP A 120 -8.53 -26.65 -6.84
CA ASP A 120 -9.59 -26.95 -5.84
C ASP A 120 -9.09 -27.72 -4.60
N LYS A 121 -7.95 -28.39 -4.71
CA LYS A 121 -7.33 -29.14 -3.60
C LYS A 121 -6.56 -28.24 -2.63
N VAL A 122 -6.32 -26.98 -2.98
CA VAL A 122 -5.67 -26.01 -2.11
C VAL A 122 -6.75 -25.26 -1.36
N SER A 123 -6.65 -25.20 -0.03
CA SER A 123 -7.56 -24.43 0.80
C SER A 123 -7.55 -22.97 0.36
N LYS A 124 -8.67 -22.26 0.40
CA LYS A 124 -8.70 -20.83 0.10
C LYS A 124 -9.23 -20.05 1.30
N ILE A 125 -8.79 -18.81 1.44
CA ILE A 125 -9.27 -17.86 2.44
C ILE A 125 -9.65 -16.54 1.78
N SER A 126 -10.38 -15.72 2.52
CA SER A 126 -10.83 -14.41 2.04
C SER A 126 -9.73 -13.35 2.17
N PRO A 127 -9.79 -12.27 1.37
CA PRO A 127 -8.96 -11.08 1.58
C PRO A 127 -9.01 -10.56 3.01
N VAL A 128 -10.19 -10.53 3.64
CA VAL A 128 -10.37 -10.15 5.06
C VAL A 128 -9.57 -11.06 5.98
N THR A 129 -9.69 -12.38 5.79
CA THR A 129 -8.97 -13.38 6.62
C THR A 129 -7.46 -13.24 6.44
N ALA A 130 -6.97 -13.04 5.22
CA ALA A 130 -5.53 -12.87 4.97
C ALA A 130 -4.98 -11.63 5.69
N SER A 131 -5.69 -10.50 5.60
CA SER A 131 -5.33 -9.27 6.33
C SER A 131 -5.41 -9.44 7.85
N GLN A 132 -6.40 -10.17 8.36
CA GLN A 132 -6.49 -10.54 9.78
C GLN A 132 -5.23 -11.33 10.20
N ARG A 133 -4.82 -12.35 9.43
CA ARG A 133 -3.63 -13.16 9.77
C ARG A 133 -2.33 -12.34 9.83
N TYR A 134 -2.18 -11.32 8.98
CA TYR A 134 -1.04 -10.41 9.07
C TYR A 134 -1.05 -9.59 10.36
N LEU A 135 -2.22 -9.08 10.76
CA LEU A 135 -2.39 -8.34 12.00
C LEU A 135 -2.23 -9.23 13.23
N GLU A 136 -2.72 -10.48 13.21
CA GLU A 136 -2.51 -11.46 14.28
C GLU A 136 -1.03 -11.73 14.53
N HIS A 137 -0.23 -11.86 13.46
CA HIS A 137 1.23 -12.01 13.59
C HIS A 137 1.85 -10.81 14.30
N LEU A 138 1.47 -9.60 13.90
CA LEU A 138 1.95 -8.35 14.49
C LEU A 138 1.55 -8.23 15.97
N VAL A 139 0.31 -8.56 16.31
CA VAL A 139 -0.21 -8.56 17.69
C VAL A 139 0.53 -9.60 18.54
N ALA A 140 0.78 -10.80 18.01
CA ALA A 140 1.53 -11.83 18.73
C ALA A 140 2.99 -11.44 18.96
N ALA A 141 3.65 -10.84 17.97
CA ALA A 141 5.01 -10.32 18.10
C ALA A 141 5.10 -9.22 19.18
N TRP A 142 4.09 -8.34 19.25
CA TRP A 142 3.98 -7.35 20.34
C TRP A 142 3.85 -8.02 21.71
N GLN A 143 2.91 -8.96 21.86
CA GLN A 143 2.66 -9.63 23.14
C GLN A 143 3.88 -10.38 23.65
N GLN A 144 4.69 -10.95 22.75
CA GLN A 144 5.94 -11.58 23.13
C GLN A 144 6.97 -10.58 23.65
N MET A 145 7.08 -9.40 23.02
CA MET A 145 8.06 -8.38 23.42
C MET A 145 7.63 -7.60 24.67
N PHE A 146 6.33 -7.41 24.85
CA PHE A 146 5.75 -6.65 25.95
C PHE A 146 4.64 -7.44 26.68
N PRO A 147 5.02 -8.48 27.45
CA PRO A 147 4.03 -9.32 28.14
C PRO A 147 3.18 -8.54 29.16
N ASP A 148 3.73 -7.46 29.74
CA ASP A 148 3.06 -6.62 30.74
C ASP A 148 2.31 -5.41 30.12
N ALA A 149 2.29 -5.27 28.80
CA ALA A 149 1.55 -4.22 28.09
C ALA A 149 0.63 -4.85 27.04
N ALA A 150 -0.51 -5.37 27.48
CA ALA A 150 -1.48 -6.03 26.62
C ALA A 150 -1.84 -5.14 25.42
N PHE A 151 -1.79 -5.71 24.22
CA PHE A 151 -1.99 -4.96 22.97
C PHE A 151 -3.34 -4.21 22.94
N ALA A 152 -4.41 -4.87 23.40
CA ALA A 152 -5.76 -4.31 23.47
C ALA A 152 -5.94 -3.16 24.48
N GLU A 153 -4.94 -2.86 25.32
CA GLU A 153 -4.96 -1.71 26.23
C GLU A 153 -4.19 -0.49 25.69
N GLN A 154 -3.58 -0.60 24.50
CA GLN A 154 -2.74 0.46 23.93
C GLN A 154 -3.52 1.40 23.00
N ASN A 155 -2.97 2.58 22.74
CA ASN A 155 -3.53 3.48 21.71
C ASN A 155 -3.02 3.03 20.35
N VAL A 156 -3.90 2.52 19.48
CA VAL A 156 -3.51 1.95 18.19
C VAL A 156 -4.00 2.81 17.03
N VAL A 157 -3.11 3.06 16.07
CA VAL A 157 -3.39 3.73 14.80
C VAL A 157 -3.03 2.76 13.67
N LEU A 158 -3.99 2.41 12.83
CA LEU A 158 -3.82 1.50 11.69
C LEU A 158 -3.98 2.29 10.38
N THR A 159 -3.08 2.10 9.42
CA THR A 159 -3.13 2.84 8.16
C THR A 159 -3.95 2.17 7.06
N VAL A 160 -4.59 3.00 6.23
CA VAL A 160 -5.31 2.61 5.02
C VAL A 160 -4.99 3.57 3.86
N PRO A 161 -5.10 3.14 2.60
CA PRO A 161 -4.92 4.03 1.47
C PRO A 161 -5.96 5.13 1.51
N ALA A 162 -5.57 6.37 1.23
CA ALA A 162 -6.50 7.52 1.25
C ALA A 162 -7.69 7.31 0.31
N SER A 163 -7.44 6.58 -0.77
CA SER A 163 -8.38 6.30 -1.84
C SER A 163 -9.33 5.11 -1.57
N PHE A 164 -9.16 4.38 -0.47
CA PHE A 164 -10.10 3.34 -0.05
C PHE A 164 -11.50 3.92 0.19
N ASP A 165 -12.50 3.25 -0.39
CA ASP A 165 -13.90 3.54 -0.11
C ASP A 165 -14.31 3.12 1.31
N ALA A 166 -15.50 3.54 1.74
CA ALA A 166 -16.01 3.25 3.07
C ALA A 166 -16.12 1.74 3.34
N SER A 167 -16.42 0.94 2.31
CA SER A 167 -16.53 -0.51 2.47
C SER A 167 -15.16 -1.15 2.70
N ALA A 168 -14.12 -0.73 1.97
CA ALA A 168 -12.75 -1.21 2.14
C ALA A 168 -12.16 -0.85 3.50
N ARG A 169 -12.51 0.35 4.02
CA ARG A 169 -12.17 0.78 5.38
C ARG A 169 -12.84 -0.10 6.43
N GLU A 170 -14.14 -0.41 6.30
CA GLU A 170 -14.83 -1.26 7.27
C GLU A 170 -14.31 -2.70 7.27
N LEU A 171 -13.96 -3.26 6.10
CA LEU A 171 -13.37 -4.61 6.08
C LEU A 171 -11.96 -4.65 6.68
N THR A 172 -11.17 -3.59 6.50
CA THR A 172 -9.90 -3.46 7.22
C THR A 172 -10.15 -3.41 8.73
N ARG A 173 -11.20 -2.71 9.18
CA ARG A 173 -11.60 -2.66 10.59
C ARG A 173 -12.06 -4.01 11.12
N GLU A 174 -12.88 -4.73 10.37
CA GLU A 174 -13.31 -6.10 10.70
C GLU A 174 -12.11 -7.03 10.89
N ALA A 175 -11.19 -7.06 9.92
CA ALA A 175 -9.97 -7.86 10.01
C ALA A 175 -9.12 -7.50 11.23
N ALA A 176 -9.06 -6.22 11.58
CA ALA A 176 -8.27 -5.73 12.70
C ALA A 176 -8.87 -6.07 14.07
N LEU A 177 -10.19 -5.93 14.22
CA LEU A 177 -10.89 -6.35 15.43
C LEU A 177 -10.77 -7.87 15.64
N ALA A 178 -10.93 -8.64 14.56
CA ALA A 178 -10.76 -10.09 14.60
C ALA A 178 -9.31 -10.51 14.97
N ALA A 179 -8.31 -9.68 14.66
CA ALA A 179 -6.92 -9.87 15.03
C ALA A 179 -6.57 -9.44 16.47
N GLY A 180 -7.51 -8.81 17.20
CA GLY A 180 -7.32 -8.37 18.58
C GLY A 180 -6.90 -6.91 18.76
N LEU A 181 -7.10 -6.05 17.75
CA LEU A 181 -6.99 -4.60 17.95
C LEU A 181 -8.11 -4.09 18.88
N PRO A 182 -7.87 -3.04 19.68
CA PRO A 182 -8.89 -2.47 20.56
C PRO A 182 -9.99 -1.77 19.78
N ASP A 183 -11.25 -1.83 20.21
CA ASP A 183 -12.42 -1.27 19.50
C ASP A 183 -12.30 0.22 19.13
N ASN A 184 -11.50 0.98 19.89
CA ASN A 184 -11.30 2.42 19.74
C ASN A 184 -10.05 2.80 18.92
N PHE A 185 -9.42 1.84 18.21
CA PHE A 185 -8.28 2.14 17.35
C PHE A 185 -8.68 3.13 16.23
N VAL A 186 -7.70 3.90 15.74
CA VAL A 186 -7.93 4.93 14.70
C VAL A 186 -7.46 4.43 13.35
N LEU A 187 -8.29 4.61 12.31
CA LEU A 187 -7.85 4.46 10.92
C LEU A 187 -7.25 5.78 10.42
N LEU A 188 -5.98 5.75 10.01
CA LEU A 188 -5.29 6.91 9.44
C LEU A 188 -4.97 6.67 7.96
N GLU A 189 -5.04 7.71 7.14
CA GLU A 189 -4.65 7.57 5.75
C GLU A 189 -3.12 7.53 5.59
N GLU A 190 -2.63 6.61 4.78
CA GLU A 190 -1.19 6.43 4.49
C GLU A 190 -0.46 7.72 4.09
N PRO A 191 -0.93 8.54 3.12
CA PRO A 191 -0.24 9.78 2.77
C PRO A 191 -0.24 10.80 3.91
N GLN A 192 -1.27 10.78 4.76
CA GLN A 192 -1.30 11.63 5.97
C GLN A 192 -0.28 11.12 7.00
N ALA A 193 -0.19 9.81 7.19
CA ALA A 193 0.82 9.18 8.03
C ALA A 193 2.24 9.53 7.54
N ALA A 194 2.53 9.38 6.25
CA ALA A 194 3.82 9.78 5.66
C ALA A 194 4.15 11.26 5.93
N THR A 195 3.15 12.15 5.87
CA THR A 195 3.33 13.57 6.21
C THR A 195 3.64 13.77 7.70
N TYR A 196 2.98 13.03 8.61
CA TYR A 196 3.32 13.06 10.03
C TYR A 196 4.72 12.54 10.32
N ALA A 197 5.20 11.54 9.57
CA ALA A 197 6.56 11.04 9.69
C ALA A 197 7.58 12.12 9.29
N TRP A 198 7.32 12.82 8.19
CA TRP A 198 8.11 13.96 7.76
C TRP A 198 8.13 15.06 8.83
N LEU A 199 6.96 15.44 9.37
CA LEU A 199 6.86 16.43 10.45
C LEU A 199 7.68 16.03 11.68
N ASN A 200 7.66 14.76 12.07
CA ASN A 200 8.48 14.26 13.17
C ASN A 200 9.98 14.38 12.86
N ALA A 201 10.40 14.00 11.65
CA ALA A 201 11.80 14.03 11.23
C ALA A 201 12.38 15.45 11.18
N VAL A 202 11.59 16.44 10.71
CA VAL A 202 12.06 17.82 10.60
C VAL A 202 11.77 18.68 11.82
N GLY A 203 10.84 18.26 12.69
CA GLY A 203 10.37 19.06 13.82
C GLY A 203 9.92 20.45 13.37
N ASP A 204 10.09 21.47 14.22
CA ASP A 204 9.66 22.84 13.90
C ASP A 204 10.33 23.48 12.68
N ARG A 205 11.37 22.85 12.10
CA ARG A 205 12.03 23.34 10.88
C ARG A 205 11.06 23.38 9.68
N TRP A 206 10.01 22.56 9.67
CA TRP A 206 9.02 22.58 8.59
C TRP A 206 8.41 23.98 8.36
N ARG A 207 8.24 24.77 9.42
CA ARG A 207 7.70 26.15 9.34
C ARG A 207 8.64 27.16 8.67
N LYS A 208 9.92 26.79 8.52
CA LYS A 208 10.91 27.55 7.74
C LYS A 208 11.04 27.03 6.31
N MET A 209 10.66 25.77 6.08
CA MET A 209 10.70 25.11 4.78
C MET A 209 9.49 25.48 3.93
N LEU A 210 8.31 25.55 4.55
CA LEU A 210 7.05 25.86 3.87
C LEU A 210 6.49 27.21 4.29
N LYS A 211 5.71 27.82 3.39
CA LYS A 211 5.03 29.11 3.57
C LYS A 211 3.56 28.97 3.18
N VAL A 212 2.72 29.89 3.67
CA VAL A 212 1.31 29.95 3.28
C VAL A 212 1.18 29.99 1.75
N GLY A 213 0.30 29.13 1.21
CA GLY A 213 0.09 28.96 -0.22
C GLY A 213 1.02 27.93 -0.88
N ASP A 214 2.03 27.41 -0.17
CA ASP A 214 2.78 26.27 -0.67
C ASP A 214 1.87 25.04 -0.77
N ARG A 215 2.07 24.30 -1.87
CA ARG A 215 1.34 23.07 -2.19
C ARG A 215 2.33 21.94 -2.35
N MET A 216 2.15 20.91 -1.52
CA MET A 216 2.97 19.73 -1.45
C MET A 216 2.20 18.52 -1.97
N LEU A 217 2.76 17.85 -2.98
CA LEU A 217 2.27 16.56 -3.44
C LEU A 217 2.86 15.47 -2.56
N VAL A 218 2.02 14.71 -1.86
CA VAL A 218 2.40 13.42 -1.29
C VAL A 218 2.15 12.37 -2.37
N CYS A 219 3.23 11.77 -2.86
CA CYS A 219 3.20 10.75 -3.91
C CYS A 219 3.66 9.43 -3.30
N ASP A 220 2.71 8.55 -3.04
CA ASP A 220 2.96 7.21 -2.51
C ASP A 220 2.82 6.17 -3.62
N ILE A 221 3.93 5.50 -3.96
CA ILE A 221 3.92 4.40 -4.93
C ILE A 221 4.47 3.15 -4.26
N GLY A 222 3.55 2.32 -3.78
CA GLY A 222 3.83 1.06 -3.13
C GLY A 222 3.95 -0.11 -4.11
N GLY A 223 3.83 -1.32 -3.56
CA GLY A 223 3.82 -2.54 -4.36
C GLY A 223 2.56 -2.67 -5.22
N GLY A 224 1.37 -2.46 -4.67
CA GLY A 224 0.13 -2.68 -5.43
C GLY A 224 -0.54 -1.41 -5.98
N THR A 225 -0.26 -0.26 -5.37
CA THR A 225 -1.08 0.94 -5.55
C THR A 225 -0.23 2.20 -5.74
N THR A 226 -0.83 3.18 -6.39
CA THR A 226 -0.37 4.56 -6.41
C THR A 226 -1.42 5.44 -5.75
N ASP A 227 -1.03 6.12 -4.68
CA ASP A 227 -1.89 7.02 -3.91
C ASP A 227 -1.33 8.44 -3.98
N LEU A 228 -2.16 9.38 -4.42
CA LEU A 228 -1.79 10.78 -4.62
C LEU A 228 -2.59 11.66 -3.68
N THR A 229 -1.94 12.54 -2.95
CA THR A 229 -2.60 13.52 -2.09
C THR A 229 -1.95 14.88 -2.26
N LEU A 230 -2.75 15.94 -2.35
CA LEU A 230 -2.29 17.31 -2.35
C LEU A 230 -2.53 17.90 -0.95
N VAL A 231 -1.46 18.40 -0.34
CA VAL A 231 -1.48 19.11 0.94
C VAL A 231 -1.17 20.58 0.68
N GLU A 232 -1.96 21.48 1.23
CA GLU A 232 -1.79 22.93 1.15
C GLU A 232 -1.41 23.47 2.53
N VAL A 233 -0.48 24.44 2.53
CA VAL A 233 -0.09 25.16 3.74
C VAL A 233 -0.98 26.37 3.91
N ALA A 234 -1.73 26.38 5.01
CA ALA A 234 -2.62 27.47 5.40
C ALA A 234 -2.09 28.15 6.67
N GLU A 235 -2.73 29.26 7.05
CA GLU A 235 -2.49 29.96 8.31
C GLU A 235 -3.80 30.10 9.07
N GLU A 236 -3.75 29.83 10.36
CA GLU A 236 -4.89 29.98 11.25
C GLU A 236 -4.40 30.46 12.61
N ASN A 237 -5.03 31.50 13.15
CA ASN A 237 -4.61 32.13 14.42
C ASN A 237 -3.12 32.52 14.46
N GLY A 238 -2.53 32.83 13.30
CA GLY A 238 -1.10 33.17 13.17
C GLY A 238 -0.15 31.96 13.22
N GLU A 239 -0.67 30.73 13.20
CA GLU A 239 0.12 29.51 13.10
C GLU A 239 -0.08 28.83 11.73
N LEU A 240 1.02 28.29 11.19
CA LEU A 240 0.94 27.47 9.98
C LEU A 240 0.21 26.15 10.28
N THR A 241 -0.72 25.80 9.40
CA THR A 241 -1.45 24.53 9.41
C THR A 241 -1.29 23.82 8.07
N LEU A 242 -1.41 22.49 8.09
CA LEU A 242 -1.43 21.68 6.88
C LEU A 242 -2.86 21.22 6.64
N GLN A 243 -3.35 21.41 5.42
CA GLN A 243 -4.70 21.03 5.03
C GLN A 243 -4.64 20.09 3.83
N ARG A 244 -5.37 18.99 3.89
CA ARG A 244 -5.52 18.09 2.75
C ARG A 244 -6.45 18.74 1.72
N ALA A 245 -5.88 19.22 0.62
CA ALA A 245 -6.61 19.92 -0.44
C ALA A 245 -7.27 18.97 -1.45
N ALA A 246 -6.64 17.84 -1.78
CA ALA A 246 -7.20 16.87 -2.72
C ALA A 246 -6.66 15.45 -2.50
N VAL A 247 -7.45 14.45 -2.86
CA VAL A 247 -7.09 13.03 -2.86
C VAL A 247 -7.35 12.45 -4.25
N GLY A 248 -6.38 11.73 -4.79
CA GLY A 248 -6.47 11.04 -6.07
C GLY A 248 -7.40 9.83 -6.03
N ASN A 249 -7.62 9.23 -7.20
CA ASN A 249 -8.32 7.94 -7.27
C ASN A 249 -7.45 6.82 -6.72
N HIS A 250 -8.06 5.70 -6.35
CA HIS A 250 -7.33 4.48 -6.01
C HIS A 250 -6.81 3.86 -7.29
N LEU A 251 -5.50 3.94 -7.53
CA LEU A 251 -4.89 3.41 -8.74
C LEU A 251 -4.24 2.06 -8.43
N LEU A 252 -4.74 0.99 -9.05
CA LEU A 252 -4.10 -0.32 -9.01
C LEU A 252 -2.99 -0.37 -10.07
N VAL A 253 -1.94 0.41 -9.81
CA VAL A 253 -0.68 0.41 -10.56
C VAL A 253 0.46 0.70 -9.58
N GLY A 254 1.44 -0.20 -9.54
CA GLY A 254 2.59 -0.07 -8.64
C GLY A 254 3.71 -1.04 -8.98
N GLY A 255 4.53 -1.37 -7.97
CA GLY A 255 5.63 -2.33 -8.10
C GLY A 255 5.23 -3.72 -8.63
N ASP A 256 4.02 -4.21 -8.35
CA ASP A 256 3.48 -5.50 -8.82
C ASP A 256 3.28 -5.48 -10.34
N ASN A 257 2.81 -4.36 -10.90
CA ASN A 257 2.68 -4.19 -12.34
C ASN A 257 4.05 -4.11 -13.01
N MET A 258 5.02 -3.48 -12.35
CA MET A 258 6.42 -3.45 -12.81
C MET A 258 7.02 -4.85 -12.85
N ASP A 259 6.73 -5.67 -11.84
CA ASP A 259 7.14 -7.08 -11.80
C ASP A 259 6.53 -7.87 -12.96
N LEU A 260 5.24 -7.66 -13.25
CA LEU A 260 4.54 -8.28 -14.37
C LEU A 260 5.08 -7.83 -15.74
N ALA A 261 5.39 -6.54 -15.89
CA ALA A 261 5.98 -6.01 -17.12
C ALA A 261 7.36 -6.64 -17.38
N LEU A 262 8.18 -6.76 -16.34
CA LEU A 262 9.46 -7.45 -16.42
C LEU A 262 9.27 -8.95 -16.72
N ALA A 263 8.33 -9.61 -16.07
CA ALA A 263 8.02 -11.02 -16.33
C ALA A 263 7.57 -11.27 -17.78
N HIS A 264 6.73 -10.41 -18.35
CA HIS A 264 6.33 -10.50 -19.74
C HIS A 264 7.52 -10.36 -20.69
N HIS A 265 8.40 -9.39 -20.41
CA HIS A 265 9.62 -9.20 -21.19
C HIS A 265 10.55 -10.42 -21.11
N VAL A 266 10.76 -10.96 -19.91
CA VAL A 266 11.60 -12.13 -19.67
C VAL A 266 11.00 -13.40 -20.29
N ALA A 267 9.68 -13.55 -20.30
CA ALA A 267 8.99 -14.64 -20.98
C ALA A 267 9.31 -14.65 -22.48
N GLN A 268 9.32 -13.48 -23.14
CA GLN A 268 9.72 -13.37 -24.55
C GLN A 268 11.19 -13.78 -24.79
N MET A 269 12.09 -13.54 -23.82
CA MET A 269 13.48 -14.01 -23.91
C MET A 269 13.57 -15.53 -23.82
N PHE A 270 12.74 -16.18 -23.00
CA PHE A 270 12.65 -17.64 -22.93
C PHE A 270 12.05 -18.24 -24.21
N GLU A 271 11.00 -17.61 -24.77
CA GLU A 271 10.42 -18.01 -26.05
C GLU A 271 11.46 -17.91 -27.19
N GLY A 272 12.28 -16.86 -27.19
CA GLY A 272 13.42 -16.72 -28.11
C GLY A 272 14.46 -17.84 -27.99
N LYS A 273 14.54 -18.50 -26.82
CA LYS A 273 15.35 -19.71 -26.59
C LYS A 273 14.57 -21.02 -26.86
N GLY A 274 13.34 -20.93 -27.38
CA GLY A 274 12.50 -22.09 -27.71
C GLY A 274 11.74 -22.69 -26.52
N LEU A 275 11.60 -21.94 -25.41
CA LEU A 275 10.85 -22.38 -24.23
C LEU A 275 9.55 -21.57 -24.09
N THR A 276 8.41 -22.22 -24.34
CA THR A 276 7.09 -21.68 -23.99
C THR A 276 6.75 -22.03 -22.55
N LEU A 277 6.41 -21.02 -21.74
CA LEU A 277 6.10 -21.20 -20.32
C LEU A 277 4.66 -21.66 -20.13
N ASP A 278 4.45 -22.62 -19.23
CA ASP A 278 3.12 -23.00 -18.74
C ASP A 278 2.57 -21.95 -17.74
N PRO A 279 1.27 -21.99 -17.38
CA PRO A 279 0.69 -21.04 -16.45
C PRO A 279 1.39 -21.00 -15.08
N TRP A 280 1.85 -22.14 -14.57
CA TRP A 280 2.54 -22.22 -13.27
C TRP A 280 3.94 -21.60 -13.36
N GLN A 281 4.70 -21.91 -14.42
CA GLN A 281 6.00 -21.28 -14.71
C GLN A 281 5.86 -19.76 -14.87
N SER A 282 4.74 -19.28 -15.40
CA SER A 282 4.46 -17.84 -15.53
C SER A 282 4.30 -17.15 -14.17
N VAL A 283 3.63 -17.77 -13.21
CA VAL A 283 3.50 -17.21 -11.85
C VAL A 283 4.84 -17.27 -11.09
N SER A 284 5.58 -18.37 -11.23
CA SER A 284 6.93 -18.51 -10.69
C SER A 284 7.89 -17.43 -11.25
N LEU A 285 7.81 -17.17 -12.55
CA LEU A 285 8.58 -16.14 -13.23
C LEU A 285 8.25 -14.75 -12.68
N TRP A 286 6.97 -14.44 -12.45
CA TRP A 286 6.56 -13.16 -11.88
C TRP A 286 7.24 -12.87 -10.54
N HIS A 287 7.23 -13.84 -9.61
CA HIS A 287 7.90 -13.69 -8.32
C HIS A 287 9.43 -13.59 -8.47
N SER A 288 10.03 -14.33 -9.40
CA SER A 288 11.47 -14.22 -9.70
C SER A 288 11.85 -12.84 -10.26
N CYS A 289 11.01 -12.27 -11.10
CA CYS A 289 11.18 -10.93 -11.66
C CYS A 289 11.05 -9.82 -10.60
N ARG A 290 10.28 -10.01 -9.53
CA ARG A 290 10.29 -9.09 -8.38
C ARG A 290 11.68 -8.97 -7.76
N ASN A 291 12.31 -10.11 -7.47
CA ASN A 291 13.65 -10.14 -6.89
C ASN A 291 14.67 -9.52 -7.84
N ALA A 292 14.58 -9.83 -9.14
CA ALA A 292 15.44 -9.24 -10.15
C ALA A 292 15.26 -7.71 -10.24
N LYS A 293 14.01 -7.21 -10.25
CA LYS A 293 13.71 -5.77 -10.27
C LYS A 293 14.30 -5.07 -9.05
N GLU A 294 14.02 -5.57 -7.84
CA GLU A 294 14.52 -4.97 -6.60
C GLU A 294 16.06 -4.97 -6.55
N SER A 295 16.70 -6.05 -7.00
CA SER A 295 18.16 -6.13 -7.07
C SER A 295 18.76 -5.17 -8.11
N LEU A 296 18.28 -5.22 -9.36
CA LEU A 296 18.79 -4.41 -10.47
C LEU A 296 18.59 -2.90 -10.23
N LEU A 297 17.46 -2.50 -9.64
CA LEU A 297 17.16 -1.08 -9.43
C LEU A 297 17.70 -0.50 -8.12
N SER A 298 18.29 -1.33 -7.26
CA SER A 298 18.97 -0.85 -6.04
C SER A 298 20.15 0.05 -6.39
N GLU A 299 20.54 0.95 -5.47
CA GLU A 299 21.61 1.94 -5.72
C GLU A 299 22.91 1.27 -6.19
N SER A 300 23.35 0.24 -5.48
CA SER A 300 24.51 -0.60 -5.82
C SER A 300 24.13 -1.92 -6.51
N GLY A 301 23.02 -1.94 -7.24
CA GLY A 301 22.55 -3.12 -7.95
C GLY A 301 23.53 -3.62 -9.03
N PRO A 302 23.53 -4.93 -9.33
CA PRO A 302 24.41 -5.50 -10.34
C PRO A 302 24.02 -5.02 -11.75
N ASP A 303 24.97 -5.08 -12.69
CA ASP A 303 24.72 -4.73 -14.10
C ASP A 303 23.83 -5.75 -14.82
N GLU A 304 23.77 -6.98 -14.31
CA GLU A 304 22.89 -8.03 -14.80
C GLU A 304 22.34 -8.90 -13.67
N HIS A 305 21.21 -9.55 -13.91
CA HIS A 305 20.62 -10.53 -13.00
C HIS A 305 20.17 -11.76 -13.78
N THR A 306 20.55 -12.94 -13.31
CA THR A 306 20.12 -14.21 -13.90
C THR A 306 18.75 -14.60 -13.38
N ILE A 307 17.84 -14.97 -14.29
CA ILE A 307 16.53 -15.52 -13.96
C ILE A 307 16.45 -16.92 -14.54
N SER A 308 16.02 -17.89 -13.73
CA SER A 308 15.97 -19.30 -14.10
C SER A 308 14.57 -19.86 -13.94
N VAL A 309 14.16 -20.72 -14.87
CA VAL A 309 12.92 -21.50 -14.78
C VAL A 309 13.23 -22.99 -15.01
N PRO A 310 12.49 -23.92 -14.38
CA PRO A 310 12.66 -25.35 -14.63
C PRO A 310 12.30 -25.69 -16.09
N GLY A 311 13.17 -26.40 -16.82
CA GLY A 311 12.86 -26.91 -18.14
C GLY A 311 11.94 -28.14 -18.07
N ARG A 312 10.79 -28.10 -18.75
CA ARG A 312 9.80 -29.21 -18.80
C ARG A 312 9.50 -29.73 -20.22
N SER A 313 10.33 -29.42 -21.21
CA SER A 313 10.16 -29.97 -22.56
C SER A 313 10.56 -31.45 -22.62
N SER A 314 9.85 -32.24 -23.43
CA SER A 314 10.14 -33.67 -23.67
C SER A 314 11.54 -33.94 -24.25
N ARG A 315 12.26 -32.91 -24.74
CA ARG A 315 13.67 -32.98 -25.17
C ARG A 315 14.68 -32.46 -24.14
N LEU A 316 14.22 -31.77 -23.10
CA LEU A 316 15.02 -31.14 -22.05
C LEU A 316 14.49 -31.61 -20.70
N ILE A 317 14.71 -32.89 -20.39
CA ILE A 317 14.40 -33.43 -19.06
C ILE A 317 15.52 -32.98 -18.11
N GLY A 318 15.20 -32.06 -17.19
CA GLY A 318 15.95 -31.87 -15.94
C GLY A 318 16.94 -30.71 -15.84
N GLY A 319 17.02 -29.81 -16.83
CA GLY A 319 17.90 -28.63 -16.78
C GLY A 319 17.17 -27.33 -16.42
N LEU A 320 17.79 -26.49 -15.57
CA LEU A 320 17.37 -25.09 -15.42
C LEU A 320 17.69 -24.34 -16.73
N VAL A 321 16.71 -23.64 -17.28
CA VAL A 321 16.94 -22.69 -18.38
C VAL A 321 17.06 -21.31 -17.77
N SER A 322 18.10 -20.58 -18.13
CA SER A 322 18.39 -19.26 -17.59
C SER A 322 18.45 -18.19 -18.68
N VAL A 323 18.07 -16.97 -18.32
CA VAL A 323 18.26 -15.74 -19.09
C VAL A 323 18.92 -14.68 -18.21
N HIS A 324 19.71 -13.81 -18.83
CA HIS A 324 20.37 -12.69 -18.14
C HIS A 324 19.61 -11.42 -18.51
N VAL A 325 19.17 -10.68 -17.50
CA VAL A 325 18.48 -9.40 -17.67
C VAL A 325 19.45 -8.29 -17.29
N GLU A 326 19.76 -7.42 -18.25
CA GLU A 326 20.62 -6.27 -18.01
C GLU A 326 19.87 -5.16 -17.23
N ARG A 327 20.58 -4.50 -16.32
CA ARG A 327 20.08 -3.38 -15.52
C ARG A 327 19.55 -2.25 -16.39
N ALA A 328 20.29 -1.89 -17.44
CA ALA A 328 19.89 -0.82 -18.36
C ALA A 328 18.58 -1.15 -19.09
N GLN A 329 18.43 -2.40 -19.55
CA GLN A 329 17.24 -2.87 -20.24
C GLN A 329 16.01 -2.87 -19.31
N ALA A 330 16.14 -3.42 -18.10
CA ALA A 330 15.07 -3.40 -17.10
C ALA A 330 14.69 -1.96 -16.71
N THR A 331 15.67 -1.10 -16.48
CA THR A 331 15.44 0.31 -16.11
C THR A 331 14.68 1.05 -17.20
N ASN A 332 15.08 0.90 -18.47
CA ASN A 332 14.41 1.54 -19.61
C ASN A 332 12.99 1.04 -19.81
N LEU A 333 12.76 -0.27 -19.70
CA LEU A 333 11.43 -0.88 -19.79
C LEU A 333 10.49 -0.26 -18.74
N LEU A 334 10.94 -0.17 -17.50
CA LEU A 334 10.11 0.30 -16.39
C LEU A 334 9.90 1.82 -16.41
N LEU A 335 10.93 2.60 -16.76
CA LEU A 335 10.79 4.04 -16.94
C LEU A 335 9.80 4.36 -18.06
N ASN A 336 9.92 3.72 -19.22
CA ASN A 336 9.05 4.02 -20.37
C ASN A 336 7.63 3.50 -20.17
N GLY A 337 7.46 2.36 -19.49
CA GLY A 337 6.15 1.75 -19.27
C GLY A 337 5.32 2.40 -18.17
N PHE A 338 5.96 2.93 -17.12
CA PHE A 338 5.29 3.45 -15.92
C PHE A 338 5.49 4.93 -15.69
N PHE A 339 6.58 5.51 -16.20
CA PHE A 339 6.87 6.94 -16.10
C PHE A 339 7.18 7.55 -17.49
N PRO A 340 6.30 7.36 -18.49
CA PRO A 340 6.48 7.96 -19.81
C PRO A 340 6.49 9.48 -19.72
N ASP A 341 7.13 10.13 -20.68
CA ASP A 341 6.96 11.58 -20.85
C ASP A 341 5.48 11.88 -21.10
N ALA A 342 4.93 12.83 -20.35
CA ALA A 342 3.54 13.25 -20.47
C ALA A 342 3.42 14.77 -20.34
N GLN A 343 2.47 15.37 -21.04
CA GLN A 343 2.08 16.77 -20.82
C GLN A 343 1.13 16.89 -19.62
N LEU A 344 1.14 18.04 -18.92
CA LEU A 344 0.22 18.30 -17.80
C LEU A 344 -1.27 18.25 -18.21
N SER A 345 -1.56 18.47 -19.49
CA SER A 345 -2.90 18.39 -20.08
C SER A 345 -3.32 16.96 -20.45
N GLU A 346 -2.39 16.00 -20.49
CA GLU A 346 -2.70 14.62 -20.83
C GLU A 346 -3.58 13.95 -19.77
N ARG A 347 -4.32 12.93 -20.21
CA ARG A 347 -5.16 12.10 -19.36
C ARG A 347 -4.87 10.63 -19.62
N PRO A 348 -5.04 9.76 -18.61
CA PRO A 348 -4.91 8.32 -18.79
C PRO A 348 -5.81 7.81 -19.93
N ALA A 349 -5.28 6.89 -20.72
CA ALA A 349 -6.04 6.22 -21.76
C ALA A 349 -7.20 5.43 -21.14
N ARG A 350 -8.41 5.62 -21.67
CA ARG A 350 -9.57 4.83 -21.27
C ARG A 350 -9.66 3.57 -22.11
N ALA A 351 -9.57 2.40 -21.49
CA ALA A 351 -9.94 1.16 -22.17
C ALA A 351 -11.45 1.11 -22.42
N ARG A 352 -11.87 0.56 -23.57
CA ARG A 352 -13.27 0.17 -23.78
C ARG A 352 -13.65 -0.87 -22.74
N ALA A 353 -14.68 -0.60 -21.95
CA ALA A 353 -15.20 -1.58 -21.00
C ALA A 353 -15.84 -2.74 -21.80
N SER A 354 -15.17 -3.88 -21.87
CA SER A 354 -15.83 -5.15 -22.23
C SER A 354 -16.83 -5.49 -21.13
N GLY A 355 -18.06 -5.88 -21.50
CA GLY A 355 -19.11 -6.31 -20.57
C GLY A 355 -18.77 -7.62 -19.84
N PHE A 356 -17.78 -8.36 -20.34
CA PHE A 356 -17.21 -9.54 -19.71
C PHE A 356 -15.74 -9.27 -19.37
N ARG A 357 -15.38 -9.40 -18.08
CA ARG A 357 -14.00 -9.44 -17.61
C ARG A 357 -13.83 -10.72 -16.80
N GLU A 358 -12.69 -11.37 -16.95
CA GLU A 358 -12.29 -12.41 -16.00
C GLU A 358 -12.22 -11.81 -14.59
N ILE A 359 -12.58 -12.61 -13.58
CA ILE A 359 -12.43 -12.22 -12.18
C ILE A 359 -10.92 -12.10 -11.93
N GLY A 360 -10.49 -11.00 -11.31
CA GLY A 360 -9.07 -10.66 -11.14
C GLY A 360 -8.94 -9.24 -10.57
N LEU A 361 -7.75 -8.86 -10.11
CA LEU A 361 -7.53 -7.48 -9.68
C LEU A 361 -7.76 -6.52 -10.86
N PRO A 362 -8.57 -5.46 -10.68
CA PRO A 362 -8.90 -4.54 -11.78
C PRO A 362 -7.78 -3.52 -11.98
N TYR A 363 -6.61 -3.97 -12.41
CA TYR A 363 -5.46 -3.10 -12.71
C TYR A 363 -5.81 -1.98 -13.68
N GLU A 364 -5.09 -0.86 -13.56
CA GLU A 364 -5.23 0.27 -14.45
C GLU A 364 -4.93 -0.13 -15.90
N ALA A 365 -5.78 0.30 -16.83
CA ALA A 365 -5.58 0.03 -18.25
C ALA A 365 -4.42 0.85 -18.83
N ASP A 366 -4.21 2.06 -18.32
CA ASP A 366 -3.03 2.88 -18.61
C ASP A 366 -2.08 2.79 -17.41
N THR A 367 -0.91 2.19 -17.63
CA THR A 367 0.12 2.03 -16.60
C THR A 367 0.99 3.27 -16.42
N GLY A 368 0.84 4.29 -17.28
CA GLY A 368 1.60 5.53 -17.21
C GLY A 368 1.20 6.37 -16.02
N ILE A 369 1.89 6.19 -14.89
CA ILE A 369 1.66 6.90 -13.62
C ILE A 369 1.78 8.42 -13.83
N THR A 370 2.68 8.87 -14.71
CA THR A 370 2.83 10.29 -15.07
C THR A 370 1.55 10.87 -15.69
N ARG A 371 0.78 10.12 -16.47
CA ARG A 371 -0.51 10.59 -17.02
C ARG A 371 -1.60 10.67 -15.95
N HIS A 372 -1.64 9.71 -15.04
CA HIS A 372 -2.56 9.77 -13.89
C HIS A 372 -2.23 10.95 -12.99
N LEU A 373 -0.95 11.20 -12.75
CA LEU A 373 -0.47 12.34 -11.99
C LEU A 373 -0.79 13.67 -12.68
N ALA A 374 -0.58 13.78 -13.99
CA ALA A 374 -0.96 14.95 -14.77
C ALA A 374 -2.46 15.26 -14.63
N ALA A 375 -3.31 14.24 -14.79
CA ALA A 375 -4.75 14.39 -14.63
C ALA A 375 -5.16 14.82 -13.21
N PHE A 376 -4.53 14.23 -12.18
CA PHE A 376 -4.75 14.62 -10.79
C PHE A 376 -4.37 16.08 -10.54
N LEU A 377 -3.14 16.47 -10.89
CA LEU A 377 -2.63 17.82 -10.64
C LEU A 377 -3.41 18.89 -11.41
N ASN A 378 -3.76 18.63 -12.67
CA ASN A 378 -4.55 19.55 -13.47
C ASN A 378 -5.94 19.80 -12.86
N GLN A 379 -6.54 18.77 -12.23
CA GLN A 379 -7.80 18.90 -11.52
C GLN A 379 -7.64 19.58 -10.15
N SER A 380 -6.60 19.23 -9.38
CA SER A 380 -6.47 19.62 -7.99
C SER A 380 -5.82 20.99 -7.78
N LEU A 381 -4.94 21.43 -8.69
CA LEU A 381 -4.22 22.69 -8.52
C LEU A 381 -5.06 23.92 -8.90
N ALA A 382 -6.11 23.78 -9.71
CA ALA A 382 -6.98 24.88 -10.14
C ALA A 382 -6.20 26.12 -10.63
N GLY A 383 -5.10 25.91 -11.36
CA GLY A 383 -4.25 26.99 -11.89
C GLY A 383 -3.12 27.48 -10.97
N ASN A 384 -3.00 26.95 -9.75
CA ASN A 384 -1.87 27.23 -8.86
C ASN A 384 -0.67 26.33 -9.17
N ASN A 385 0.49 26.69 -8.62
CA ASN A 385 1.72 25.91 -8.82
C ASN A 385 1.87 24.80 -7.77
N LEU A 386 2.49 23.70 -8.17
CA LEU A 386 3.04 22.72 -7.25
C LEU A 386 4.42 23.22 -6.76
N THR A 387 4.65 23.20 -5.46
CA THR A 387 5.89 23.76 -4.87
C THR A 387 6.80 22.69 -4.29
N HIS A 388 6.22 21.62 -3.75
CA HIS A 388 6.94 20.60 -3.01
C HIS A 388 6.44 19.21 -3.34
N VAL A 389 7.29 18.20 -3.14
CA VAL A 389 6.97 16.79 -3.27
C VAL A 389 7.49 16.04 -2.06
N LEU A 390 6.65 15.20 -1.48
CA LEU A 390 7.00 14.18 -0.50
C LEU A 390 6.83 12.82 -1.18
N PHE A 391 7.93 12.13 -1.46
CA PHE A 391 7.90 10.77 -2.01
C PHE A 391 7.72 9.76 -0.90
N ASN A 392 6.89 8.75 -1.16
CA ASN A 392 6.71 7.60 -0.27
C ASN A 392 6.53 6.30 -1.06
N GLY A 393 6.80 5.16 -0.41
CA GLY A 393 6.59 3.84 -0.98
C GLY A 393 7.81 3.25 -1.67
N GLY A 394 7.86 1.91 -1.67
CA GLY A 394 9.04 1.14 -2.04
C GLY A 394 9.53 1.32 -3.48
N VAL A 395 8.69 1.79 -4.41
CA VAL A 395 9.11 2.07 -5.79
C VAL A 395 10.14 3.19 -5.85
N PHE A 396 10.07 4.19 -4.96
CA PHE A 396 11.01 5.31 -4.94
C PHE A 396 12.35 5.00 -4.27
N LYS A 397 12.57 3.76 -3.80
CA LYS A 397 13.91 3.28 -3.44
C LYS A 397 14.83 3.24 -4.66
N ALA A 398 14.27 3.02 -5.84
CA ALA A 398 14.98 3.16 -7.10
C ALA A 398 15.17 4.65 -7.43
N SER A 399 16.37 5.17 -7.22
CA SER A 399 16.70 6.59 -7.46
C SER A 399 16.41 7.01 -8.90
N ALA A 400 16.58 6.12 -9.89
CA ALA A 400 16.25 6.38 -11.28
C ALA A 400 14.76 6.71 -11.49
N LEU A 401 13.86 5.95 -10.85
CA LEU A 401 12.41 6.17 -10.95
C LEU A 401 12.01 7.47 -10.24
N ARG A 402 12.58 7.72 -9.05
CA ARG A 402 12.35 8.95 -8.29
C ARG A 402 12.81 10.20 -9.06
N SER A 403 14.02 10.16 -9.62
CA SER A 403 14.58 11.25 -10.42
C SER A 403 13.78 11.50 -11.70
N ARG A 404 13.33 10.44 -12.38
CA ARG A 404 12.46 10.55 -13.55
C ARG A 404 11.18 11.31 -13.23
N LEU A 405 10.49 10.94 -12.15
CA LEU A 405 9.25 11.58 -11.76
C LEU A 405 9.48 13.04 -11.33
N LEU A 406 10.55 13.31 -10.57
CA LEU A 406 10.90 14.67 -10.19
C LEU A 406 11.18 15.56 -11.42
N HIS A 407 11.94 15.07 -12.39
CA HIS A 407 12.18 15.78 -13.65
C HIS A 407 10.88 16.04 -14.41
N GLN A 408 9.96 15.07 -14.46
CA GLN A 408 8.65 15.25 -15.09
C GLN A 408 7.81 16.33 -14.39
N LEU A 409 7.83 16.37 -13.06
CA LEU A 409 7.15 17.41 -12.28
C LEU A 409 7.78 18.78 -12.51
N GLN A 410 9.12 18.87 -12.51
CA GLN A 410 9.85 20.12 -12.75
C GLN A 410 9.61 20.67 -14.16
N SER A 411 9.49 19.80 -15.16
CA SER A 411 9.20 20.22 -16.54
C SER A 411 7.79 20.80 -16.70
N TRP A 412 6.82 20.40 -15.87
CA TRP A 412 5.47 20.99 -15.86
C TRP A 412 5.41 22.37 -15.21
N PHE A 413 6.34 22.69 -14.31
CA PHE A 413 6.37 23.96 -13.57
C PHE A 413 7.71 24.70 -13.71
N PRO A 414 8.14 25.09 -14.91
CA PRO A 414 9.48 25.64 -15.14
C PRO A 414 9.76 26.97 -14.42
N GLN A 415 8.72 27.75 -14.12
CA GLN A 415 8.86 29.03 -13.41
C GLN A 415 9.03 28.86 -11.89
N SER A 416 8.53 27.76 -11.34
CA SER A 416 8.66 27.42 -9.93
C SER A 416 8.79 25.91 -9.80
N PRO A 417 9.97 25.35 -10.13
CA PRO A 417 10.14 23.91 -10.16
C PRO A 417 9.96 23.32 -8.76
N PRO A 418 9.07 22.32 -8.58
CA PRO A 418 8.86 21.71 -7.29
C PRO A 418 10.14 21.04 -6.77
N LYS A 419 10.28 21.09 -5.44
CA LYS A 419 11.42 20.53 -4.72
C LYS A 419 10.99 19.35 -3.85
N VAL A 420 11.88 18.38 -3.68
CA VAL A 420 11.66 17.32 -2.68
C VAL A 420 11.84 17.94 -1.29
N VAL A 421 10.93 17.66 -0.37
CA VAL A 421 11.08 18.10 1.02
C VAL A 421 12.25 17.38 1.70
N GLU A 422 13.03 18.12 2.49
CA GLU A 422 14.14 17.55 3.27
C GLU A 422 13.62 16.57 4.34
N GLY A 423 14.44 15.58 4.71
CA GLY A 423 14.11 14.62 5.76
C GLY A 423 13.07 13.56 5.36
N SER A 424 12.96 13.26 4.06
CA SER A 424 12.02 12.27 3.49
C SER A 424 12.69 10.98 3.00
N ASP A 425 13.84 10.62 3.56
CA ASP A 425 14.66 9.50 3.09
C ASP A 425 14.13 8.11 3.52
N ASP A 426 13.27 8.06 4.54
CA ASP A 426 12.67 6.83 5.06
C ASP A 426 11.41 6.47 4.26
N LEU A 427 11.56 5.59 3.26
CA LEU A 427 10.46 5.17 2.38
C LEU A 427 9.77 3.88 2.80
N ASP A 428 10.39 3.10 3.70
CA ASP A 428 9.89 1.79 4.15
C ASP A 428 9.09 1.91 5.46
N PHE A 429 9.44 2.87 6.33
CA PHE A 429 8.89 2.94 7.68
C PHE A 429 8.12 4.23 7.99
N SER A 430 8.18 5.24 7.10
CA SER A 430 7.49 6.52 7.28
C SER A 430 6.03 6.34 7.66
N VAL A 431 5.27 5.48 6.99
CA VAL A 431 3.84 5.31 7.23
C VAL A 431 3.56 4.82 8.65
N ALA A 432 4.22 3.76 9.11
CA ALA A 432 4.05 3.25 10.47
C ALA A 432 4.54 4.25 11.53
N ARG A 433 5.70 4.88 11.29
CA ARG A 433 6.27 5.89 12.18
C ARG A 433 5.37 7.12 12.32
N GLY A 434 4.82 7.56 11.20
CA GLY A 434 3.91 8.68 11.12
C GLY A 434 2.54 8.40 11.73
N ALA A 435 2.01 7.18 11.57
CA ALA A 435 0.81 6.73 12.29
C ALA A 435 1.02 6.75 13.80
N CYS A 436 2.19 6.29 14.25
CA CYS A 436 2.56 6.33 15.65
C CYS A 436 2.70 7.78 16.17
N PHE A 437 3.38 8.64 15.43
CA PHE A 437 3.55 10.05 15.77
C PHE A 437 2.21 10.81 15.77
N TYR A 438 1.31 10.51 14.84
CA TYR A 438 -0.06 11.02 14.83
C TYR A 438 -0.80 10.66 16.13
N GLY A 439 -0.76 9.40 16.55
CA GLY A 439 -1.40 8.98 17.80
C GLY A 439 -0.83 9.71 19.03
N TRP A 440 0.49 9.92 19.07
CA TRP A 440 1.15 10.66 20.16
C TRP A 440 0.75 12.15 20.17
N THR A 441 0.77 12.82 19.02
CA THR A 441 0.35 14.24 18.89
C THR A 441 -1.13 14.45 19.18
N LYS A 442 -1.99 13.45 18.90
CA LYS A 442 -3.41 13.49 19.28
C LYS A 442 -3.60 13.55 20.81
N LEU A 443 -2.75 12.86 21.56
CA LEU A 443 -2.79 12.80 23.03
C LEU A 443 -2.09 13.98 23.72
N ARG A 444 -0.94 14.43 23.19
CA ARG A 444 -0.09 15.45 23.82
C ARG A 444 -0.29 16.86 23.27
N GLY A 445 -1.03 17.00 22.17
CA GLY A 445 -1.09 18.23 21.39
C GLY A 445 0.05 18.30 20.36
N GLY A 446 -0.11 19.17 19.36
CA GLY A 446 0.85 19.32 18.27
C GLY A 446 0.19 19.76 16.96
N VAL A 447 1.01 19.84 15.90
CA VAL A 447 0.52 20.17 14.55
C VAL A 447 -0.48 19.12 14.11
N ARG A 448 -1.70 19.55 13.76
CA ARG A 448 -2.72 18.68 13.18
C ARG A 448 -2.84 18.97 11.69
N ILE A 449 -2.74 17.93 10.89
CA ILE A 449 -3.10 17.98 9.48
C ILE A 449 -4.62 17.90 9.41
N ARG A 450 -5.27 18.99 8.99
CA ARG A 450 -6.72 19.02 8.81
C ARG A 450 -7.07 18.26 7.54
N GLY A 451 -7.98 17.31 7.69
CA GLY A 451 -8.45 16.47 6.60
C GLY A 451 -9.89 16.10 6.86
N GLY A 452 -10.81 16.97 6.43
CA GLY A 452 -12.21 16.59 6.40
C GLY A 452 -12.53 15.72 5.19
N THR A 453 -13.69 15.07 5.15
CA THR A 453 -14.03 14.04 4.15
C THR A 453 -13.70 14.47 2.72
N ALA A 454 -13.04 13.58 1.96
CA ALA A 454 -12.63 13.88 0.58
C ALA A 454 -13.82 13.98 -0.41
N ARG A 455 -15.01 13.57 0.02
CA ARG A 455 -16.23 13.52 -0.78
C ARG A 455 -17.41 13.91 0.10
N SER A 456 -18.39 14.57 -0.52
CA SER A 456 -19.68 14.77 0.12
C SER A 456 -20.49 13.47 0.05
N TYR A 457 -21.11 13.07 1.16
CA TYR A 457 -22.03 11.94 1.23
C TYR A 457 -23.46 12.45 1.32
N TYR A 458 -24.34 11.85 0.51
CA TYR A 458 -25.74 12.23 0.42
C TYR A 458 -26.63 11.03 0.75
N VAL A 459 -27.71 11.27 1.47
CA VAL A 459 -28.82 10.32 1.62
C VAL A 459 -29.93 10.71 0.66
N GLY A 460 -30.38 9.75 -0.14
CA GLY A 460 -31.55 9.91 -1.00
C GLY A 460 -32.83 9.80 -0.17
N ILE A 461 -33.62 10.87 -0.17
CA ILE A 461 -34.91 10.94 0.52
C ILE A 461 -36.00 10.96 -0.55
N GLU A 462 -36.80 9.90 -0.62
CA GLU A 462 -38.00 9.90 -1.43
C GLU A 462 -39.00 10.93 -0.88
N THR A 463 -39.53 11.76 -1.75
CA THR A 463 -40.58 12.69 -1.36
C THR A 463 -41.87 11.95 -1.00
N ALA A 464 -42.48 12.31 0.13
CA ALA A 464 -43.78 11.81 0.51
C ALA A 464 -44.84 12.29 -0.50
N GLY A 465 -45.56 11.34 -1.10
CA GLY A 465 -46.56 11.62 -2.12
C GLY A 465 -47.37 10.38 -2.53
N LEU A 466 -48.49 10.62 -3.22
CA LEU A 466 -49.36 9.57 -3.75
C LEU A 466 -48.56 8.65 -4.68
N ALA A 467 -48.63 7.34 -4.44
CA ALA A 467 -48.01 6.35 -5.32
C ALA A 467 -48.85 6.22 -6.60
N VAL A 468 -48.28 6.61 -7.73
CA VAL A 468 -48.91 6.46 -9.05
C VAL A 468 -48.23 5.29 -9.78
N PRO A 469 -48.97 4.25 -10.20
CA PRO A 469 -48.39 3.14 -10.96
C PRO A 469 -47.65 3.63 -12.21
N GLY A 470 -46.38 3.24 -12.35
CA GLY A 470 -45.54 3.60 -13.49
C GLY A 470 -44.80 4.94 -13.37
N ALA A 471 -45.02 5.74 -12.31
CA ALA A 471 -44.27 6.95 -12.05
C ALA A 471 -43.36 6.77 -10.82
N GLY A 472 -42.05 6.90 -11.00
CA GLY A 472 -41.08 6.89 -9.91
C GLY A 472 -41.26 8.10 -9.00
N ARG A 473 -41.05 7.93 -7.70
CA ARG A 473 -41.11 9.05 -6.75
C ARG A 473 -39.91 9.97 -6.95
N PRO A 474 -40.09 11.30 -6.90
CA PRO A 474 -38.97 12.23 -6.95
C PRO A 474 -38.05 12.01 -5.74
N LEU A 475 -36.76 11.80 -6.02
CA LEU A 475 -35.71 11.66 -5.01
C LEU A 475 -35.08 13.04 -4.73
N LYS A 476 -35.03 13.46 -3.47
CA LYS A 476 -34.19 14.59 -3.01
C LYS A 476 -32.91 14.03 -2.41
N ALA A 477 -31.79 14.72 -2.59
CA ALA A 477 -30.53 14.35 -1.96
C ALA A 477 -30.27 15.28 -0.77
N LEU A 478 -30.11 14.72 0.44
CA LEU A 478 -29.69 15.44 1.64
C LEU A 478 -28.20 15.19 1.86
N CYS A 479 -27.39 16.25 1.89
CA CYS A 479 -25.97 16.12 2.23
C CYS A 479 -25.85 15.85 3.73
N VAL A 480 -25.42 14.65 4.12
CA VAL A 480 -25.23 14.26 5.53
C VAL A 480 -23.80 14.47 6.00
N VAL A 481 -22.85 14.48 5.07
CA VAL A 481 -21.43 14.73 5.35
C VAL A 481 -20.88 15.57 4.22
N PRO A 482 -20.74 16.90 4.37
CA PRO A 482 -20.14 17.74 3.34
C PRO A 482 -18.65 17.43 3.16
N ASN A 483 -18.14 17.63 1.95
CA ASN A 483 -16.71 17.63 1.68
C ASN A 483 -15.99 18.58 2.66
N GLY A 484 -14.91 18.12 3.27
CA GLY A 484 -14.16 18.90 4.26
C GLY A 484 -14.72 18.81 5.69
N MET A 485 -15.74 17.99 5.96
CA MET A 485 -16.19 17.72 7.34
C MET A 485 -15.14 16.91 8.11
N GLU A 486 -14.61 17.48 9.20
CA GLU A 486 -13.55 16.87 10.02
C GLU A 486 -14.07 15.71 10.89
N GLU A 487 -13.18 14.74 11.17
CA GLU A 487 -13.49 13.62 12.07
C GLU A 487 -13.85 14.13 13.48
N GLY A 488 -14.92 13.59 14.06
CA GLY A 488 -15.43 14.03 15.37
C GLY A 488 -16.31 15.28 15.34
N THR A 489 -16.55 15.85 14.15
CA THR A 489 -17.53 16.94 13.99
C THR A 489 -18.95 16.37 14.09
N GLU A 490 -19.79 17.01 14.89
CA GLU A 490 -21.23 16.77 14.91
C GLU A 490 -21.93 17.88 14.13
N VAL A 491 -22.91 17.52 13.30
CA VAL A 491 -23.72 18.50 12.57
C VAL A 491 -25.18 18.07 12.60
N ASP A 492 -26.06 19.01 12.90
CA ASP A 492 -27.49 18.81 12.75
C ASP A 492 -27.84 18.79 11.25
N VAL A 493 -28.47 17.71 10.79
CA VAL A 493 -28.91 17.58 9.40
C VAL A 493 -30.38 18.03 9.29
N PRO A 494 -30.77 18.85 8.28
CA PRO A 494 -32.11 19.41 8.13
C PRO A 494 -33.28 18.43 8.10
#